data_AF-A0A358KGP4-F1
#
_entry.id   AF-A0A358KGP4-F1
#
_cell.length_a   1.000
_cell.length_b   1.000
_cell.length_c   1.000
_cell.angle_alpha   90.00
_cell.angle_beta   90.00
_cell.angle_gamma   90.00
#
_symmetry.space_group_name_H-M   'P 1'
#
loop_
_entity.id
_entity.type
_entity.pdbx_description
1 polymer ?
#
loop_
_entity_poly.entity_id
_entity_poly.type
_entity_poly.pdbx_seq_one_letter_code
_entity_poly.pdbx_strand_id
1 'polypeptide(L)'
;MLTLLNAAQAKEAKPNTVDHAGLMQAWDEASLKRGQTIYNNLCVNCHGADGRTPSLPVARAFGTGELKFGTDPYSMFRTLTDGSGLMGPQTWMTPRERYDVIHYIREQFMKPLHPDFKTLSPGYLAGLPKAEAAAPEAVDIKQRDFGPALASQLGRDIPSVLSVRLGGEHTISYNLHSMDQASVWRGGFLDLKQTQHFRERGEGVALPGGELIPGLQMWRWAHANKLDYPTGKLLPRGPMPAKWMEYRGHYLHDDSVVLSYTINGTEILESPAKAGGFGAIVHSLQVGAVKKPLQLAVAQLPAGDNKNGFLNPDATTVQLDGSASSAADRIVVLGTRKEGNLGHFAAAAIHGQANGLTWSIDDKNRAVLTIPAGNETRQFQVVRHSGNSATELLSLAGYVRLLNLKNTMPDLAKQLTGSKPRWPSVATTKGALGQADAAYTLDTLTLPSDTPGNVWFRTTALAFFPDGRMVVCTHGGDVWIVSGIDAGLAKLQWRRFAAGLYEPFGLQVIDNKIYVTCKDRLTRLHDMNN
;
A
#
# COMPACT_ATOMS: atom_id res chain seq x y z
N MET A 1 -6.40 27.68 56.35
CA MET A 1 -7.22 28.20 55.24
C MET A 1 -6.58 27.72 53.94
N LEU A 2 -6.96 26.52 53.51
CA LEU A 2 -6.53 25.92 52.24
C LEU A 2 -7.82 25.48 51.54
N THR A 3 -8.41 26.39 50.80
CA THR A 3 -9.61 26.12 49.99
C THR A 3 -9.50 27.03 48.78
N LEU A 4 -9.03 26.46 47.67
CA LEU A 4 -9.25 26.89 46.28
C LEU A 4 -8.34 26.03 45.40
N LEU A 5 -8.83 24.87 44.97
CA LEU A 5 -8.42 24.14 43.75
C LEU A 5 -9.19 22.81 43.72
N ASN A 6 -10.40 22.84 43.17
CA ASN A 6 -11.00 21.72 42.44
C ASN A 6 -12.32 22.19 41.79
N ALA A 7 -12.18 23.02 40.76
CA ALA A 7 -13.20 23.08 39.72
C ALA A 7 -12.70 22.18 38.57
N ALA A 8 -12.85 20.86 38.75
CA ALA A 8 -12.74 19.94 37.64
C ALA A 8 -13.86 20.30 36.65
N GLN A 9 -13.48 20.67 35.43
CA GLN A 9 -14.40 20.77 34.31
C GLN A 9 -15.12 19.43 34.17
N ALA A 10 -16.42 19.41 34.50
CA ALA A 10 -17.29 18.31 34.15
C ALA A 10 -17.28 18.21 32.61
N LYS A 11 -16.61 17.19 32.07
CA LYS A 11 -16.78 16.81 30.67
C LYS A 11 -18.27 16.51 30.49
N GLU A 12 -18.95 17.27 29.65
CA GLU A 12 -20.31 16.93 29.20
C GLU A 12 -20.33 15.46 28.77
N ALA A 13 -21.28 14.70 29.31
CA ALA A 13 -21.46 13.30 28.94
C ALA A 13 -21.88 13.26 27.47
N LYS A 14 -21.01 12.70 26.61
CA LYS A 14 -21.33 12.48 25.20
C LYS A 14 -22.51 11.51 25.11
N PRO A 15 -23.51 11.76 24.25
CA PRO A 15 -24.65 10.87 24.07
C PRO A 15 -24.19 9.46 23.65
N ASN A 16 -24.85 8.43 24.17
CA ASN A 16 -24.51 7.05 23.83
C ASN A 16 -24.98 6.72 22.41
N THR A 17 -24.06 6.33 21.52
CA THR A 17 -24.38 5.93 20.13
C THR A 17 -24.30 4.42 19.91
N VAL A 18 -24.11 3.63 20.97
CA VAL A 18 -23.85 2.18 20.88
C VAL A 18 -25.06 1.39 21.36
N ASP A 19 -25.57 0.51 20.50
CA ASP A 19 -26.55 -0.51 20.87
C ASP A 19 -25.84 -1.70 21.54
N HIS A 20 -25.60 -1.56 22.85
CA HIS A 20 -24.91 -2.58 23.64
C HIS A 20 -25.68 -3.90 23.70
N ALA A 21 -27.00 -3.83 23.87
CA ALA A 21 -27.84 -5.01 23.98
C ALA A 21 -27.90 -5.79 22.67
N GLY A 22 -28.13 -5.11 21.54
CA GLY A 22 -28.19 -5.74 20.23
C GLY A 22 -26.87 -6.40 19.83
N LEU A 23 -25.72 -5.78 20.14
CA LEU A 23 -24.40 -6.36 19.86
C LEU A 23 -24.13 -7.63 20.66
N MET A 24 -24.56 -7.70 21.92
CA MET A 24 -24.42 -8.91 22.75
C MET A 24 -25.43 -10.01 22.36
N GLN A 25 -26.65 -9.63 21.97
CA GLN A 25 -27.66 -10.58 21.48
C GLN A 25 -27.26 -11.22 20.15
N ALA A 26 -26.46 -10.54 19.35
CA ALA A 26 -25.92 -11.04 18.09
C ALA A 26 -24.67 -11.95 18.26
N TRP A 27 -24.30 -12.34 19.48
CA TRP A 27 -23.20 -13.26 19.71
C TRP A 27 -23.49 -14.67 19.20
N ASP A 28 -22.61 -15.13 18.31
CA ASP A 28 -22.62 -16.42 17.64
C ASP A 28 -21.18 -16.96 17.48
N GLU A 29 -21.03 -18.12 16.82
CA GLU A 29 -19.72 -18.71 16.53
C GLU A 29 -18.81 -17.77 15.71
N ALA A 30 -19.38 -16.99 14.79
CA ALA A 30 -18.62 -16.04 13.99
C ALA A 30 -18.02 -14.91 14.86
N SER A 31 -18.81 -14.35 15.80
CA SER A 31 -18.33 -13.37 16.77
C SER A 31 -17.27 -13.94 17.71
N LEU A 32 -17.42 -15.20 18.13
CA LEU A 32 -16.43 -15.88 18.96
C LEU A 32 -15.08 -16.01 18.24
N LYS A 33 -15.10 -16.41 16.96
CA LYS A 33 -13.90 -16.53 16.11
C LYS A 33 -13.23 -15.18 15.84
N ARG A 34 -14.01 -14.12 15.61
CA ARG A 34 -13.47 -12.75 15.50
C ARG A 34 -12.81 -12.32 16.81
N GLY A 35 -13.48 -12.55 17.95
CA GLY A 35 -12.94 -12.27 19.28
C GLY A 35 -11.65 -13.01 19.59
N GLN A 36 -11.58 -14.29 19.25
CA GLN A 36 -10.37 -15.12 19.38
C GLN A 36 -9.20 -14.54 18.60
N THR A 37 -9.46 -14.12 17.36
CA THR A 37 -8.42 -13.54 16.49
C THR A 37 -7.85 -12.27 17.12
N ILE A 38 -8.73 -11.37 17.59
CA ILE A 38 -8.33 -10.13 18.28
C ILE A 38 -7.52 -10.45 19.54
N TYR A 39 -8.01 -11.38 20.38
CA TYR A 39 -7.33 -11.72 21.63
C TYR A 39 -5.92 -12.27 21.40
N ASN A 40 -5.80 -13.24 20.48
CA ASN A 40 -4.55 -13.94 20.19
C ASN A 40 -3.50 -13.03 19.55
N ASN A 41 -3.91 -12.01 18.81
CA ASN A 41 -2.99 -11.10 18.16
C ASN A 41 -2.52 -9.97 19.09
N LEU A 42 -3.40 -9.48 19.97
CA LEU A 42 -3.19 -8.20 20.66
C LEU A 42 -3.23 -8.30 22.19
N CYS A 43 -4.13 -9.09 22.76
CA CYS A 43 -4.37 -9.13 24.20
C CYS A 43 -3.50 -10.18 24.92
N VAL A 44 -3.22 -11.31 24.25
CA VAL A 44 -2.49 -12.45 24.82
C VAL A 44 -1.09 -12.07 25.33
N ASN A 45 -0.45 -11.09 24.68
CA ASN A 45 0.90 -10.63 25.03
C ASN A 45 0.99 -10.05 26.45
N CYS A 46 -0.13 -9.58 27.01
CA CYS A 46 -0.20 -9.10 28.39
C CYS A 46 -1.00 -10.06 29.28
N HIS A 47 -2.14 -10.55 28.80
CA HIS A 47 -3.11 -11.28 29.62
C HIS A 47 -2.91 -12.81 29.65
N GLY A 48 -1.99 -13.34 28.85
CA GLY A 48 -1.72 -14.78 28.78
C GLY A 48 -2.73 -15.55 27.94
N ALA A 49 -2.40 -16.80 27.59
CA ALA A 49 -3.19 -17.63 26.68
C ALA A 49 -4.17 -18.57 27.39
N ASP A 50 -4.01 -18.79 28.70
CA ASP A 50 -4.71 -19.82 29.47
C ASP A 50 -5.79 -19.26 30.43
N GLY A 51 -5.91 -17.92 30.50
CA GLY A 51 -6.79 -17.24 31.43
C GLY A 51 -6.36 -17.32 32.90
N ARG A 52 -5.20 -17.89 33.23
CA ARG A 52 -4.70 -18.08 34.61
C ARG A 52 -3.37 -17.37 34.85
N THR A 53 -2.48 -17.40 33.87
CA THR A 53 -1.10 -16.90 33.98
C THR A 53 -0.89 -15.74 33.02
N PRO A 54 -0.97 -14.48 33.49
CA PRO A 54 -0.75 -13.33 32.63
C PRO A 54 0.74 -13.22 32.29
N SER A 55 1.04 -12.94 31.02
CA SER A 55 2.40 -12.70 30.52
C SER A 55 3.03 -11.45 31.14
N LEU A 56 2.22 -10.46 31.50
CA LEU A 56 2.63 -9.25 32.19
C LEU A 56 2.15 -9.30 33.65
N PRO A 57 3.02 -9.21 34.68
CA PRO A 57 2.63 -9.38 36.08
C PRO A 57 1.54 -8.41 36.58
N VAL A 58 1.42 -7.23 35.98
CA VAL A 58 0.42 -6.22 36.32
C VAL A 58 -0.91 -6.42 35.58
N ALA A 59 -0.96 -7.28 34.56
CA ALA A 59 -2.18 -7.61 33.84
C ALA A 59 -3.05 -8.60 34.64
N ARG A 60 -4.33 -8.71 34.28
CA ARG A 60 -5.28 -9.61 34.95
C ARG A 60 -5.45 -10.90 34.18
N ALA A 61 -5.44 -12.01 34.92
CA ALA A 61 -5.87 -13.32 34.45
C ALA A 61 -7.40 -13.35 34.39
N PHE A 62 -7.99 -13.43 33.20
CA PHE A 62 -9.46 -13.34 33.06
C PHE A 62 -10.22 -14.51 33.68
N GLY A 63 -9.59 -15.66 33.88
CA GLY A 63 -10.19 -16.84 34.47
C GLY A 63 -10.11 -16.88 36.00
N THR A 64 -9.09 -16.28 36.62
CA THR A 64 -8.86 -16.44 38.07
C THR A 64 -8.60 -15.12 38.82
N GLY A 65 -8.30 -14.04 38.12
CA GLY A 65 -7.94 -12.75 38.70
C GLY A 65 -9.15 -11.85 38.92
N GLU A 66 -9.08 -11.03 39.97
CA GLU A 66 -10.12 -10.06 40.30
C GLU A 66 -10.21 -8.91 39.25
N LEU A 67 -11.39 -8.74 38.67
CA LEU A 67 -11.72 -7.66 37.73
C LEU A 67 -12.33 -6.46 38.46
N LYS A 68 -11.47 -5.56 38.95
CA LYS A 68 -11.81 -4.38 39.78
C LYS A 68 -12.86 -3.42 39.18
N PHE A 69 -13.07 -3.47 37.86
CA PHE A 69 -13.97 -2.56 37.15
C PHE A 69 -15.28 -3.23 36.73
N GLY A 70 -15.54 -4.45 37.21
CA GLY A 70 -16.72 -5.25 36.88
C GLY A 70 -16.40 -6.44 35.98
N THR A 71 -17.14 -7.51 36.19
CA THR A 71 -17.03 -8.78 35.44
C THR A 71 -18.10 -8.93 34.35
N ASP A 72 -19.05 -7.99 34.29
CA ASP A 72 -20.09 -7.98 33.26
C ASP A 72 -19.58 -7.39 31.93
N PRO A 73 -20.19 -7.78 30.79
CA PRO A 73 -19.73 -7.34 29.47
C PRO A 73 -19.68 -5.83 29.27
N TYR A 74 -20.62 -5.06 29.83
CA TYR A 74 -20.65 -3.60 29.69
C TYR A 74 -19.50 -2.94 30.47
N SER A 75 -19.24 -3.39 31.69
CA SER A 75 -18.06 -2.97 32.46
C SER A 75 -16.74 -3.27 31.76
N MET A 76 -16.62 -4.47 31.16
CA MET A 76 -15.47 -4.82 30.32
C MET A 76 -15.37 -3.91 29.09
N PHE A 77 -16.49 -3.59 28.44
CA PHE A 77 -16.55 -2.64 27.33
C PHE A 77 -16.06 -1.26 27.75
N ARG A 78 -16.48 -0.75 28.92
CA ARG A 78 -16.00 0.52 29.48
C ARG A 78 -14.50 0.48 29.74
N THR A 79 -13.98 -0.62 30.29
CA THR A 79 -12.53 -0.81 30.49
C THR A 79 -11.76 -0.74 29.16
N LEU A 80 -12.27 -1.37 28.10
CA LEU A 80 -11.68 -1.26 26.76
C LEU A 80 -11.83 0.15 26.16
N THR A 81 -12.88 0.89 26.52
CA THR A 81 -13.18 2.22 25.99
C THR A 81 -12.33 3.31 26.63
N ASP A 82 -12.23 3.27 27.96
CA ASP A 82 -11.67 4.34 28.78
C ASP A 82 -10.24 4.01 29.27
N GLY A 83 -9.82 2.75 29.12
CA GLY A 83 -8.59 2.24 29.71
C GLY A 83 -8.72 2.00 31.21
N SER A 84 -7.68 1.37 31.79
CA SER A 84 -7.56 1.15 33.22
C SER A 84 -6.11 0.89 33.63
N GLY A 85 -5.61 1.69 34.59
CA GLY A 85 -4.24 1.57 35.08
C GLY A 85 -3.22 1.71 33.95
N LEU A 86 -2.41 0.67 33.72
CA LEU A 86 -1.42 0.62 32.65
C LEU A 86 -1.99 0.16 31.30
N MET A 87 -3.25 -0.30 31.26
CA MET A 87 -3.93 -0.61 30.02
C MET A 87 -4.57 0.68 29.48
N GLY A 88 -3.94 1.29 28.47
CA GLY A 88 -4.51 2.47 27.82
C GLY A 88 -5.89 2.19 27.17
N PRO A 89 -6.67 3.23 26.87
CA PRO A 89 -7.90 3.12 26.07
C PRO A 89 -7.64 2.37 24.75
N GLN A 90 -8.50 1.42 24.40
CA GLN A 90 -8.43 0.70 23.12
C GLN A 90 -9.26 1.46 22.06
N THR A 91 -8.79 2.65 21.69
CA THR A 91 -9.43 3.58 20.74
C THR A 91 -9.53 3.04 19.32
N TRP A 92 -8.81 1.97 19.02
CA TRP A 92 -8.70 1.36 17.70
C TRP A 92 -9.78 0.32 17.39
N MET A 93 -10.51 -0.16 18.40
CA MET A 93 -11.63 -1.10 18.20
C MET A 93 -12.94 -0.37 17.99
N THR A 94 -13.73 -0.87 17.02
CA THR A 94 -15.16 -0.56 16.93
C THR A 94 -15.91 -1.14 18.15
N PRO A 95 -17.13 -0.65 18.46
CA PRO A 95 -17.94 -1.23 19.51
C PRO A 95 -18.22 -2.72 19.34
N ARG A 96 -18.41 -3.19 18.10
CA ARG A 96 -18.60 -4.61 17.76
C ARG A 96 -17.34 -5.42 18.10
N GLU A 97 -16.17 -4.98 17.65
CA GLU A 97 -14.89 -5.69 17.91
C GLU A 97 -14.60 -5.79 19.42
N ARG A 98 -14.93 -4.75 20.21
CA ARG A 98 -14.85 -4.82 21.69
C ARG A 98 -15.73 -5.93 22.25
N TYR A 99 -16.98 -6.04 21.77
CA TYR A 99 -17.87 -7.10 22.23
C TYR A 99 -17.49 -8.48 21.71
N ASP A 100 -16.94 -8.60 20.50
CA ASP A 100 -16.42 -9.86 19.98
C ASP A 100 -15.28 -10.39 20.89
N VAL A 101 -14.29 -9.56 21.26
CA VAL A 101 -13.21 -10.00 22.17
C VAL A 101 -13.71 -10.30 23.58
N ILE A 102 -14.69 -9.55 24.08
CA ILE A 102 -15.35 -9.83 25.37
C ILE A 102 -16.07 -11.19 25.31
N HIS A 103 -16.78 -11.49 24.21
CA HIS A 103 -17.43 -12.78 24.02
C HIS A 103 -16.41 -13.92 24.12
N TYR A 104 -15.28 -13.81 23.43
CA TYR A 104 -14.19 -14.79 23.49
C TYR A 104 -13.62 -14.96 24.90
N ILE A 105 -13.26 -13.87 25.57
CA ILE A 105 -12.72 -13.91 26.94
C ILE A 105 -13.71 -14.62 27.88
N ARG A 106 -14.99 -14.30 27.74
CA ARG A 106 -16.04 -14.84 28.59
C ARG A 106 -16.25 -16.33 28.37
N GLU A 107 -16.35 -16.77 27.13
CA GLU A 107 -16.57 -18.19 26.82
C GLU A 107 -15.34 -19.05 27.10
N GLN A 108 -14.14 -18.58 26.76
CA GLN A 108 -12.92 -19.40 26.89
C GLN A 108 -12.29 -19.37 28.28
N PHE A 109 -12.35 -18.24 28.98
CA PHE A 109 -11.64 -18.09 30.26
C PHE A 109 -12.62 -17.95 31.42
N MET A 110 -13.59 -17.05 31.34
CA MET A 110 -14.43 -16.74 32.50
C MET A 110 -15.43 -17.86 32.81
N LYS A 111 -16.15 -18.36 31.81
CA LYS A 111 -17.15 -19.42 31.98
C LYS A 111 -16.61 -20.70 32.61
N PRO A 112 -15.42 -21.22 32.21
CA PRO A 112 -14.87 -22.40 32.86
C PRO A 112 -14.11 -22.14 34.17
N LEU A 113 -13.64 -20.90 34.45
CA LEU A 113 -12.66 -20.66 35.52
C LEU A 113 -13.07 -19.59 36.53
N HIS A 114 -13.82 -18.56 36.13
CA HIS A 114 -14.03 -17.36 36.94
C HIS A 114 -15.27 -17.49 37.82
N PRO A 115 -15.14 -17.37 39.17
CA PRO A 115 -16.23 -17.65 40.10
C PRO A 115 -17.44 -16.72 39.90
N ASP A 116 -17.20 -15.47 39.51
CA ASP A 116 -18.27 -14.48 39.28
C ASP A 116 -18.84 -14.48 37.85
N PHE A 117 -18.60 -15.53 37.05
CA PHE A 117 -19.21 -15.61 35.72
C PHE A 117 -20.73 -15.72 35.83
N LYS A 118 -21.44 -14.87 35.07
CA LYS A 118 -22.91 -14.86 34.96
C LYS A 118 -23.30 -14.87 33.50
N THR A 119 -24.30 -15.64 33.11
CA THR A 119 -24.86 -15.61 31.74
C THR A 119 -25.59 -14.29 31.46
N LEU A 120 -25.77 -13.96 30.18
CA LEU A 120 -26.57 -12.81 29.78
C LEU A 120 -28.05 -13.07 30.11
N SER A 121 -28.63 -12.28 31.01
CA SER A 121 -30.06 -12.36 31.33
C SER A 121 -30.86 -11.28 30.56
N PRO A 122 -32.14 -11.53 30.25
CA PRO A 122 -33.00 -10.50 29.65
C PRO A 122 -33.07 -9.22 30.48
N GLY A 123 -33.07 -9.33 31.82
CA GLY A 123 -33.06 -8.18 32.72
C GLY A 123 -31.77 -7.37 32.66
N TYR A 124 -30.61 -8.02 32.53
CA TYR A 124 -29.34 -7.34 32.31
C TYR A 124 -29.35 -6.56 31.00
N LEU A 125 -29.76 -7.21 29.90
CA LEU A 125 -29.82 -6.59 28.57
C LEU A 125 -30.77 -5.38 28.54
N ALA A 126 -31.92 -5.48 29.21
CA ALA A 126 -32.89 -4.38 29.31
C ALA A 126 -32.38 -3.19 30.16
N GLY A 127 -31.43 -3.44 31.07
CA GLY A 127 -30.83 -2.42 31.93
C GLY A 127 -29.62 -1.70 31.33
N LEU A 128 -29.17 -2.10 30.13
CA LEU A 128 -28.04 -1.45 29.45
C LEU A 128 -28.42 -0.06 28.95
N PRO A 129 -27.46 0.88 28.87
CA PRO A 129 -27.68 2.19 28.28
C PRO A 129 -28.22 2.07 26.85
N LYS A 130 -29.32 2.76 26.57
CA LYS A 130 -29.92 2.80 25.23
C LYS A 130 -29.10 3.71 24.32
N ALA A 131 -29.09 3.40 23.02
CA ALA A 131 -28.54 4.31 22.03
C ALA A 131 -29.48 5.52 21.86
N GLU A 132 -28.96 6.72 22.06
CA GLU A 132 -29.69 8.00 21.99
C GLU A 132 -29.63 8.62 20.59
N ALA A 133 -28.71 8.15 19.74
CA ALA A 133 -28.63 8.47 18.33
C ALA A 133 -28.21 7.23 17.55
N ALA A 134 -28.69 7.11 16.30
CA ALA A 134 -28.17 6.10 15.38
C ALA A 134 -26.65 6.26 15.29
N ALA A 135 -25.91 5.15 15.38
CA ALA A 135 -24.47 5.17 15.14
C ALA A 135 -24.24 5.88 13.79
N PRO A 136 -23.30 6.83 13.70
CA PRO A 136 -23.03 7.48 12.43
C PRO A 136 -22.78 6.41 11.37
N GLU A 137 -23.43 6.56 10.21
CA GLU A 137 -23.11 5.78 9.02
C GLU A 137 -21.59 5.81 8.80
N ALA A 138 -21.07 4.72 8.22
CA ALA A 138 -19.64 4.45 8.02
C ALA A 138 -18.80 5.73 8.04
N VAL A 139 -17.99 5.89 9.10
CA VAL A 139 -17.11 7.06 9.29
C VAL A 139 -16.48 7.39 7.95
N ASP A 140 -16.71 8.61 7.45
CA ASP A 140 -16.10 9.06 6.20
C ASP A 140 -14.58 9.02 6.36
N ILE A 141 -13.98 7.92 5.91
CA ILE A 141 -12.55 7.70 6.02
C ILE A 141 -11.91 8.59 4.96
N LYS A 142 -11.57 9.81 5.38
CA LYS A 142 -10.82 10.76 4.55
C LYS A 142 -9.60 10.07 3.97
N GLN A 143 -9.52 10.05 2.64
CA GLN A 143 -8.40 9.42 1.96
C GLN A 143 -7.10 10.13 2.30
N ARG A 144 -6.06 9.34 2.56
CA ARG A 144 -4.70 9.84 2.76
C ARG A 144 -4.06 10.10 1.41
N ASP A 145 -3.35 11.21 1.32
CA ASP A 145 -2.52 11.51 0.15
C ASP A 145 -1.14 10.88 0.33
N PHE A 146 -0.79 9.89 -0.48
CA PHE A 146 0.54 9.25 -0.51
C PHE A 146 1.41 9.75 -1.67
N GLY A 147 0.91 10.65 -2.49
CA GLY A 147 1.42 10.89 -3.83
C GLY A 147 1.00 9.79 -4.83
N PRO A 148 1.70 9.70 -5.99
CA PRO A 148 1.31 8.80 -7.08
C PRO A 148 1.72 7.34 -6.84
N ALA A 149 2.54 7.06 -5.83
CA ALA A 149 3.03 5.72 -5.52
C ALA A 149 3.00 5.41 -4.01
N LEU A 150 2.69 4.16 -3.66
CA LEU A 150 2.74 3.64 -2.30
C LEU A 150 3.52 2.34 -2.26
N ALA A 151 4.53 2.28 -1.41
CA ALA A 151 5.21 1.05 -1.06
C ALA A 151 4.48 0.31 0.06
N SER A 152 4.32 -1.00 -0.12
CA SER A 152 3.67 -1.89 0.83
C SER A 152 4.01 -3.34 0.51
N GLN A 153 3.46 -4.28 1.27
CA GLN A 153 3.16 -5.62 0.80
C GLN A 153 1.94 -5.59 -0.15
N LEU A 154 1.75 -6.61 -0.99
CA LEU A 154 0.50 -6.86 -1.71
C LEU A 154 -0.04 -8.23 -1.31
N GLY A 155 -1.20 -8.25 -0.66
CA GLY A 155 -1.70 -9.45 0.00
C GLY A 155 -0.74 -9.94 1.08
N ARG A 156 -0.78 -11.25 1.36
CA ARG A 156 0.16 -11.90 2.28
C ARG A 156 1.35 -12.56 1.55
N ASP A 157 1.31 -12.55 0.22
CA ASP A 157 2.21 -13.34 -0.62
C ASP A 157 3.40 -12.53 -1.16
N ILE A 158 3.22 -11.23 -1.40
CA ILE A 158 4.26 -10.37 -1.98
C ILE A 158 4.69 -9.34 -0.94
N PRO A 159 5.88 -9.48 -0.32
CA PRO A 159 6.28 -8.68 0.83
C PRO A 159 6.71 -7.24 0.50
N SER A 160 7.08 -6.97 -0.75
CA SER A 160 7.56 -5.66 -1.20
C SER A 160 7.06 -5.35 -2.60
N VAL A 161 6.17 -4.36 -2.68
CA VAL A 161 5.69 -3.79 -3.94
C VAL A 161 5.79 -2.27 -3.92
N LEU A 162 5.79 -1.69 -5.13
CA LEU A 162 5.45 -0.30 -5.36
C LEU A 162 4.20 -0.24 -6.23
N SER A 163 3.10 0.24 -5.66
CA SER A 163 1.83 0.43 -6.38
C SER A 163 1.73 1.87 -6.87
N VAL A 164 1.50 2.05 -8.17
CA VAL A 164 1.52 3.33 -8.88
C VAL A 164 0.15 3.62 -9.49
N ARG A 165 -0.36 4.84 -9.26
CA ARG A 165 -1.57 5.35 -9.90
C ARG A 165 -1.26 5.69 -11.36
N LEU A 166 -2.02 5.11 -12.28
CA LEU A 166 -1.85 5.33 -13.72
C LEU A 166 -2.75 6.42 -14.30
N GLY A 167 -3.74 6.88 -13.51
CA GLY A 167 -4.82 7.77 -13.94
C GLY A 167 -6.10 7.01 -14.30
N GLY A 168 -7.23 7.72 -14.27
CA GLY A 168 -8.55 7.17 -14.58
C GLY A 168 -8.93 5.94 -13.73
N GLU A 169 -8.61 5.95 -12.43
CA GLU A 169 -8.84 4.83 -11.49
C GLU A 169 -8.11 3.52 -11.86
N HIS A 170 -6.99 3.59 -12.58
CA HIS A 170 -6.14 2.42 -12.87
C HIS A 170 -4.89 2.43 -12.00
N THR A 171 -4.47 1.24 -11.58
CA THR A 171 -3.30 1.04 -10.74
C THR A 171 -2.49 -0.13 -11.24
N ILE A 172 -1.18 0.02 -11.22
CA ILE A 172 -0.22 -1.06 -11.45
C ILE A 172 0.61 -1.26 -10.18
N SER A 173 1.04 -2.47 -9.91
CA SER A 173 1.91 -2.78 -8.79
C SER A 173 3.08 -3.63 -9.27
N TYR A 174 4.29 -3.25 -8.87
CA TYR A 174 5.54 -3.94 -9.21
C TYR A 174 6.12 -4.61 -7.98
N ASN A 175 6.52 -5.87 -8.10
CA ASN A 175 7.32 -6.55 -7.09
C ASN A 175 8.74 -5.97 -7.10
N LEU A 176 9.16 -5.26 -6.06
CA LEU A 176 10.47 -4.60 -6.04
C LEU A 176 11.66 -5.57 -5.94
N HIS A 177 11.40 -6.84 -5.62
CA HIS A 177 12.41 -7.88 -5.57
C HIS A 177 12.71 -8.51 -6.93
N SER A 178 11.82 -8.37 -7.92
CA SER A 178 12.02 -8.92 -9.28
C SER A 178 11.80 -7.91 -10.41
N MET A 179 11.18 -6.77 -10.10
CA MET A 179 10.58 -5.84 -11.07
C MET A 179 9.55 -6.49 -12.01
N ASP A 180 9.06 -7.68 -11.68
CA ASP A 180 7.85 -8.22 -12.30
C ASP A 180 6.63 -7.40 -11.87
N GLN A 181 5.64 -7.29 -12.74
CA GLN A 181 4.35 -6.75 -12.33
C GLN A 181 3.66 -7.74 -11.37
N ALA A 182 3.43 -7.29 -10.14
CA ALA A 182 2.68 -8.00 -9.13
C ALA A 182 1.18 -8.05 -9.50
N SER A 183 0.63 -6.92 -9.96
CA SER A 183 -0.74 -6.86 -10.47
C SER A 183 -1.04 -5.57 -11.25
N VAL A 184 -2.12 -5.56 -12.03
CA VAL A 184 -2.73 -4.36 -12.63
C VAL A 184 -4.26 -4.45 -12.56
N TRP A 185 -4.91 -3.37 -12.15
CA TRP A 185 -6.37 -3.34 -11.95
C TRP A 185 -6.97 -1.96 -12.25
N ARG A 186 -8.30 -1.93 -12.36
CA ARG A 186 -9.12 -0.74 -12.56
C ARG A 186 -10.17 -0.60 -11.46
N GLY A 187 -10.66 0.61 -11.23
CA GLY A 187 -11.70 0.90 -10.23
C GLY A 187 -11.16 1.25 -8.85
N GLY A 188 -9.92 1.75 -8.76
CA GLY A 188 -9.36 2.29 -7.52
C GLY A 188 -7.86 2.08 -7.37
N PHE A 189 -7.34 2.54 -6.24
CA PHE A 189 -5.96 2.29 -5.80
C PHE A 189 -5.88 1.00 -4.96
N LEU A 190 -5.44 1.08 -3.71
CA LEU A 190 -5.37 -0.06 -2.80
C LEU A 190 -6.51 -0.01 -1.78
N ASP A 191 -7.07 -1.16 -1.40
CA ASP A 191 -7.82 -1.28 -0.16
C ASP A 191 -6.83 -1.34 1.01
N LEU A 192 -6.88 -0.30 1.84
CA LEU A 192 -6.01 -0.09 2.99
C LEU A 192 -6.80 -0.01 4.30
N LYS A 193 -8.13 -0.21 4.30
CA LYS A 193 -9.01 0.04 5.45
C LYS A 193 -8.64 -0.74 6.70
N GLN A 194 -7.94 -1.87 6.52
CA GLN A 194 -7.50 -2.77 7.58
C GLN A 194 -6.01 -2.62 7.94
N THR A 195 -5.33 -1.62 7.38
CA THR A 195 -3.88 -1.41 7.52
C THR A 195 -3.58 -0.25 8.45
N GLN A 196 -2.29 -0.05 8.74
CA GLN A 196 -1.80 1.11 9.48
C GLN A 196 -2.24 2.44 8.88
N HIS A 197 -2.60 2.51 7.60
CA HIS A 197 -3.01 3.79 7.02
C HIS A 197 -4.33 4.32 7.59
N PHE A 198 -5.22 3.44 8.05
CA PHE A 198 -6.57 3.80 8.50
C PHE A 198 -6.98 3.17 9.85
N ARG A 199 -6.15 2.27 10.41
CA ARG A 199 -6.34 1.69 11.74
C ARG A 199 -5.11 1.87 12.61
N GLU A 200 -5.34 2.14 13.89
CA GLU A 200 -4.25 2.27 14.87
C GLU A 200 -3.48 0.95 14.98
N ARG A 201 -4.26 -0.14 15.08
CA ARG A 201 -3.81 -1.54 15.09
C ARG A 201 -4.47 -2.24 13.90
N GLY A 202 -3.88 -2.09 12.72
CA GLY A 202 -4.31 -2.78 11.51
C GLY A 202 -3.66 -4.15 11.41
N GLU A 203 -4.44 -5.21 11.28
CA GLU A 203 -3.97 -6.60 11.06
C GLU A 203 -4.06 -7.03 9.59
N GLY A 204 -4.57 -6.12 8.75
CA GLY A 204 -4.76 -6.33 7.33
C GLY A 204 -3.48 -6.11 6.51
N VAL A 205 -3.64 -6.30 5.22
CA VAL A 205 -2.62 -6.10 4.21
C VAL A 205 -3.20 -5.24 3.09
N ALA A 206 -2.34 -4.56 2.33
CA ALA A 206 -2.83 -3.84 1.16
C ALA A 206 -3.32 -4.85 0.12
N LEU A 207 -4.52 -4.63 -0.42
CA LEU A 207 -5.14 -5.44 -1.46
C LEU A 207 -5.47 -4.57 -2.68
N PRO A 208 -5.57 -5.14 -3.89
CA PRO A 208 -6.14 -4.42 -5.03
C PRO A 208 -7.51 -3.83 -4.67
N GLY A 209 -7.69 -2.53 -4.86
CA GLY A 209 -8.93 -1.83 -4.54
C GLY A 209 -10.02 -1.98 -5.61
N GLY A 210 -9.77 -2.73 -6.67
CA GLY A 210 -10.68 -2.88 -7.81
C GLY A 210 -10.47 -4.18 -8.59
N GLU A 211 -10.96 -4.22 -9.82
CA GLU A 211 -10.96 -5.42 -10.67
C GLU A 211 -9.67 -5.58 -11.45
N LEU A 212 -9.07 -6.77 -11.36
CA LEU A 212 -7.90 -7.14 -12.18
C LEU A 212 -8.21 -7.01 -13.66
N ILE A 213 -7.26 -6.48 -14.44
CA ILE A 213 -7.40 -6.43 -15.91
C ILE A 213 -6.94 -7.78 -16.49
N PRO A 214 -7.83 -8.60 -17.06
CA PRO A 214 -7.46 -9.94 -17.49
C PRO A 214 -6.45 -9.90 -18.65
N GLY A 215 -5.54 -10.87 -18.66
CA GLY A 215 -4.49 -10.96 -19.69
C GLY A 215 -3.30 -10.02 -19.52
N LEU A 216 -3.44 -8.94 -18.75
CA LEU A 216 -2.39 -7.95 -18.52
C LEU A 216 -1.62 -8.13 -17.21
N GLN A 217 -1.80 -9.23 -16.48
CA GLN A 217 -1.04 -9.48 -15.25
C GLN A 217 0.44 -9.79 -15.52
N MET A 218 0.78 -10.18 -16.74
CA MET A 218 2.14 -10.55 -17.13
C MET A 218 2.96 -9.32 -17.53
N TRP A 219 4.01 -9.03 -16.76
CA TRP A 219 5.14 -8.19 -17.12
C TRP A 219 6.36 -8.80 -16.44
N ARG A 220 7.12 -9.62 -17.17
CA ARG A 220 8.22 -10.41 -16.59
C ARG A 220 9.42 -10.43 -17.50
N TRP A 221 10.57 -10.05 -16.96
CA TRP A 221 11.84 -10.14 -17.65
C TRP A 221 12.41 -11.56 -17.60
N ALA A 222 13.03 -11.99 -18.70
CA ALA A 222 13.76 -13.24 -18.73
C ALA A 222 15.14 -13.09 -18.08
N HIS A 223 15.55 -14.11 -17.33
CA HIS A 223 16.90 -14.23 -16.80
C HIS A 223 17.50 -15.56 -17.24
N ALA A 224 18.80 -15.56 -17.51
CA ALA A 224 19.49 -16.72 -18.09
C ALA A 224 18.77 -17.28 -19.34
N ASN A 225 18.29 -16.38 -20.21
CA ASN A 225 17.59 -16.67 -21.47
C ASN A 225 16.28 -17.46 -21.32
N LYS A 226 15.65 -17.43 -20.14
CA LYS A 226 14.36 -18.08 -19.89
C LYS A 226 13.44 -17.17 -19.10
N LEU A 227 12.16 -17.14 -19.45
CA LEU A 227 11.12 -16.47 -18.66
C LEU A 227 10.79 -17.27 -17.39
N ASP A 228 10.89 -18.59 -17.46
CA ASP A 228 10.72 -19.51 -16.34
C ASP A 228 12.08 -19.89 -15.76
N TYR A 229 12.77 -18.90 -15.19
CA TYR A 229 14.07 -19.10 -14.55
C TYR A 229 13.92 -19.74 -13.17
N PRO A 230 14.89 -20.55 -12.71
CA PRO A 230 14.82 -21.20 -11.40
C PRO A 230 14.83 -20.20 -10.24
N THR A 231 13.82 -20.25 -9.38
CA THR A 231 13.69 -19.36 -8.21
C THR A 231 14.02 -20.04 -6.87
N GLY A 232 14.22 -21.36 -6.84
CA GLY A 232 14.38 -22.13 -5.59
C GLY A 232 15.62 -21.81 -4.74
N LYS A 233 16.58 -21.05 -5.29
CA LYS A 233 17.76 -20.55 -4.54
C LYS A 233 17.67 -19.06 -4.19
N LEU A 234 16.56 -18.41 -4.53
CA LEU A 234 16.33 -17.00 -4.20
C LEU A 234 15.93 -16.86 -2.74
N LEU A 235 16.21 -15.69 -2.17
CA LEU A 235 15.74 -15.36 -0.83
C LEU A 235 14.20 -15.28 -0.84
N PRO A 236 13.51 -15.93 0.09
CA PRO A 236 12.04 -15.94 0.11
C PRO A 236 11.45 -14.55 0.39
N ARG A 237 12.23 -13.65 1.02
CA ARG A 237 11.85 -12.26 1.31
C ARG A 237 13.00 -11.31 1.01
N GLY A 238 13.58 -11.39 -0.19
CA GLY A 238 14.65 -10.48 -0.60
C GLY A 238 14.73 -10.30 -2.11
N PRO A 239 15.51 -9.32 -2.57
CA PRO A 239 15.69 -9.05 -3.98
C PRO A 239 16.40 -10.20 -4.70
N MET A 240 16.17 -10.30 -6.00
CA MET A 240 16.92 -11.16 -6.88
C MET A 240 18.41 -10.77 -6.91
N PRO A 241 19.32 -11.70 -7.29
CA PRO A 241 20.73 -11.38 -7.46
C PRO A 241 20.95 -10.19 -8.40
N ALA A 242 21.83 -9.27 -8.02
CA ALA A 242 22.11 -8.04 -8.80
C ALA A 242 22.55 -8.30 -10.26
N LYS A 243 23.15 -9.47 -10.54
CA LYS A 243 23.48 -9.89 -11.92
C LYS A 243 22.24 -10.08 -12.83
N TRP A 244 21.08 -10.28 -12.23
CA TRP A 244 19.80 -10.48 -12.92
C TRP A 244 18.95 -9.23 -12.86
N MET A 245 18.77 -8.66 -11.67
CA MET A 245 17.95 -7.47 -11.49
C MET A 245 18.44 -6.67 -10.29
N GLU A 246 18.52 -5.34 -10.45
CA GLU A 246 18.78 -4.40 -9.36
C GLU A 246 17.79 -3.24 -9.46
N TYR A 247 16.90 -3.11 -8.48
CA TYR A 247 16.04 -1.93 -8.35
C TYR A 247 16.84 -0.78 -7.72
N ARG A 248 16.90 0.37 -8.42
CA ARG A 248 17.70 1.53 -7.99
C ARG A 248 16.85 2.64 -7.37
N GLY A 249 15.53 2.54 -7.46
CA GLY A 249 14.59 3.52 -6.92
C GLY A 249 13.61 4.02 -7.96
N HIS A 250 12.92 5.10 -7.61
CA HIS A 250 12.00 5.79 -8.51
C HIS A 250 12.10 7.30 -8.33
N TYR A 251 11.75 8.01 -9.38
CA TYR A 251 11.67 9.46 -9.46
C TYR A 251 10.21 9.87 -9.58
N LEU A 252 9.88 11.02 -9.02
CA LEU A 252 8.57 11.63 -9.12
C LEU A 252 8.71 12.93 -9.89
N HIS A 253 7.92 13.09 -10.95
CA HIS A 253 7.86 14.31 -11.75
C HIS A 253 6.39 14.62 -12.04
N ASP A 254 5.86 15.66 -11.39
CA ASP A 254 4.41 15.87 -11.26
C ASP A 254 3.74 14.56 -10.81
N ASP A 255 2.69 14.07 -11.47
CA ASP A 255 2.07 12.79 -11.10
C ASP A 255 2.68 11.56 -11.80
N SER A 256 3.77 11.75 -12.54
CA SER A 256 4.50 10.67 -13.21
C SER A 256 5.48 9.99 -12.26
N VAL A 257 5.60 8.66 -12.40
CA VAL A 257 6.61 7.85 -11.72
C VAL A 257 7.55 7.28 -12.77
N VAL A 258 8.85 7.50 -12.57
CA VAL A 258 9.90 6.87 -13.39
C VAL A 258 10.67 5.88 -12.52
N LEU A 259 10.54 4.60 -12.83
CA LEU A 259 11.27 3.50 -12.20
C LEU A 259 12.66 3.41 -12.81
N SER A 260 13.68 3.22 -11.97
CA SER A 260 15.05 2.99 -12.42
C SER A 260 15.53 1.65 -11.89
N TYR A 261 15.96 0.78 -12.79
CA TYR A 261 16.44 -0.55 -12.44
C TYR A 261 17.38 -1.09 -13.52
N THR A 262 18.02 -2.23 -13.26
CA THR A 262 18.76 -2.97 -14.28
C THR A 262 18.18 -4.35 -14.50
N ILE A 263 18.31 -4.87 -15.72
CA ILE A 263 17.97 -6.24 -16.10
C ILE A 263 19.15 -6.84 -16.83
N ASN A 264 19.71 -7.92 -16.28
CA ASN A 264 20.88 -8.62 -16.80
C ASN A 264 22.07 -7.67 -17.12
N GLY A 265 22.23 -6.63 -16.31
CA GLY A 265 23.25 -5.58 -16.46
C GLY A 265 22.90 -4.45 -17.45
N THR A 266 21.73 -4.49 -18.08
CA THR A 266 21.22 -3.39 -18.93
C THR A 266 20.43 -2.41 -18.09
N GLU A 267 20.70 -1.11 -18.23
CA GLU A 267 19.94 -0.06 -17.55
C GLU A 267 18.56 0.15 -18.18
N ILE A 268 17.53 0.26 -17.34
CA ILE A 268 16.14 0.49 -17.75
C ILE A 268 15.58 1.69 -16.96
N LEU A 269 15.01 2.65 -17.68
CA LEU A 269 14.02 3.56 -17.12
C LEU A 269 12.65 3.15 -17.63
N GLU A 270 11.67 3.07 -16.73
CA GLU A 270 10.29 2.72 -17.07
C GLU A 270 9.32 3.71 -16.44
N SER A 271 8.39 4.23 -17.23
CA SER A 271 7.27 5.02 -16.71
C SER A 271 5.94 4.43 -17.21
N PRO A 272 5.14 3.84 -16.30
CA PRO A 272 3.82 3.35 -16.64
C PRO A 272 2.78 4.46 -16.53
N ALA A 273 1.85 4.50 -17.48
CA ALA A 273 0.74 5.42 -17.48
C ALA A 273 -0.51 4.79 -18.12
N LYS A 274 -1.67 5.39 -17.88
CA LYS A 274 -2.87 5.16 -18.69
C LYS A 274 -2.94 6.25 -19.77
N ALA A 275 -3.07 5.85 -21.02
CA ALA A 275 -3.30 6.78 -22.11
C ALA A 275 -4.64 7.54 -21.93
N GLY A 276 -4.63 8.86 -22.11
CA GLY A 276 -5.86 9.65 -22.24
C GLY A 276 -6.68 9.21 -23.46
N GLY A 277 -8.01 9.21 -23.35
CA GLY A 277 -8.90 8.73 -24.41
C GLY A 277 -9.06 7.21 -24.39
N PHE A 278 -8.45 6.50 -25.36
CA PHE A 278 -8.62 5.04 -25.58
C PHE A 278 -8.35 4.18 -24.33
N GLY A 279 -7.52 4.67 -23.41
CA GLY A 279 -7.39 4.08 -22.09
C GLY A 279 -6.49 2.85 -22.01
N ALA A 280 -5.63 2.62 -23.00
CA ALA A 280 -4.57 1.60 -22.95
C ALA A 280 -3.59 1.85 -21.80
N ILE A 281 -3.00 0.77 -21.29
CA ILE A 281 -1.86 0.83 -20.38
C ILE A 281 -0.59 0.97 -21.21
N VAL A 282 0.20 2.00 -20.94
CA VAL A 282 1.40 2.31 -21.71
C VAL A 282 2.60 2.26 -20.78
N HIS A 283 3.59 1.47 -21.14
CA HIS A 283 4.89 1.45 -20.48
C HIS A 283 5.89 2.17 -21.38
N SER A 284 6.30 3.39 -20.99
CA SER A 284 7.38 4.09 -21.67
C SER A 284 8.71 3.56 -21.16
N LEU A 285 9.56 3.08 -22.07
CA LEU A 285 10.85 2.46 -21.74
C LEU A 285 11.99 3.24 -22.38
N GLN A 286 13.03 3.50 -21.60
CA GLN A 286 14.36 3.80 -22.09
C GLN A 286 15.28 2.65 -21.71
N VAL A 287 15.78 1.93 -22.71
CA VAL A 287 16.64 0.76 -22.55
C VAL A 287 18.05 1.16 -22.99
N GLY A 288 19.02 1.06 -22.08
CA GLY A 288 20.42 1.33 -22.37
C GLY A 288 21.04 0.31 -23.35
N ALA A 289 22.37 0.35 -23.49
CA ALA A 289 23.09 -0.58 -24.36
C ALA A 289 22.84 -2.05 -23.95
N VAL A 290 22.39 -2.87 -24.90
CA VAL A 290 22.01 -4.27 -24.69
C VAL A 290 23.15 -5.17 -25.16
N LYS A 291 23.88 -5.80 -24.23
CA LYS A 291 25.00 -6.69 -24.58
C LYS A 291 24.54 -8.06 -25.12
N LYS A 292 23.42 -8.56 -24.61
CA LYS A 292 22.78 -9.83 -25.01
C LYS A 292 21.29 -9.59 -25.13
N PRO A 293 20.60 -10.23 -26.10
CA PRO A 293 19.16 -10.02 -26.28
C PRO A 293 18.39 -10.15 -24.98
N LEU A 294 17.47 -9.22 -24.74
CA LEU A 294 16.55 -9.27 -23.60
C LEU A 294 15.20 -9.80 -24.06
N GLN A 295 14.49 -10.49 -23.18
CA GLN A 295 13.11 -10.91 -23.41
C GLN A 295 12.22 -10.44 -22.27
N LEU A 296 11.02 -9.96 -22.64
CA LEU A 296 10.01 -9.45 -21.73
C LEU A 296 8.66 -10.04 -22.12
N ALA A 297 8.04 -10.83 -21.25
CA ALA A 297 6.64 -11.22 -21.42
C ALA A 297 5.74 -10.07 -20.99
N VAL A 298 4.84 -9.62 -21.88
CA VAL A 298 4.00 -8.41 -21.68
C VAL A 298 2.51 -8.70 -21.57
N ALA A 299 2.07 -9.92 -21.89
CA ALA A 299 0.70 -10.37 -21.71
C ALA A 299 0.69 -11.88 -21.62
N GLN A 300 -0.31 -12.44 -20.94
CA GLN A 300 -0.54 -13.88 -20.91
C GLN A 300 -2.03 -14.15 -20.70
N LEU A 301 -2.62 -14.99 -21.54
CA LEU A 301 -3.92 -15.60 -21.28
C LEU A 301 -3.74 -17.09 -20.96
N PRO A 302 -4.68 -17.72 -20.24
CA PRO A 302 -4.66 -19.17 -20.05
C PRO A 302 -4.51 -19.91 -21.38
N ALA A 303 -3.83 -21.04 -21.39
CA ALA A 303 -3.81 -21.92 -22.55
C ALA A 303 -5.22 -22.53 -22.77
N GLY A 304 -5.63 -22.69 -24.03
CA GLY A 304 -6.96 -23.18 -24.37
C GLY A 304 -7.27 -23.06 -25.87
N ASP A 305 -8.55 -23.00 -26.22
CA ASP A 305 -8.98 -22.69 -27.59
C ASP A 305 -8.70 -21.21 -27.90
N ASN A 306 -7.51 -20.98 -28.45
CA ASN A 306 -6.96 -19.66 -28.68
C ASN A 306 -7.16 -19.22 -30.14
N LYS A 307 -7.31 -17.91 -30.32
CA LYS A 307 -7.27 -17.19 -31.59
C LYS A 307 -6.18 -16.13 -31.51
N ASN A 308 -4.95 -16.60 -31.47
CA ASN A 308 -3.74 -15.80 -31.36
C ASN A 308 -3.22 -15.37 -32.74
N GLY A 309 -2.38 -14.34 -32.77
CA GLY A 309 -1.61 -13.98 -33.94
C GLY A 309 -1.19 -12.52 -33.95
N PHE A 310 -0.88 -12.02 -35.14
CA PHE A 310 -0.40 -10.66 -35.34
C PHE A 310 -1.33 -9.86 -36.23
N LEU A 311 -1.61 -8.61 -35.86
CA LEU A 311 -2.44 -7.68 -36.63
C LEU A 311 -1.60 -6.51 -37.14
N ASN A 312 -1.86 -6.06 -38.38
CA ASN A 312 -1.31 -4.80 -38.88
C ASN A 312 -2.01 -3.62 -38.17
N PRO A 313 -1.29 -2.62 -37.62
CA PRO A 313 -1.91 -1.39 -37.12
C PRO A 313 -2.82 -0.67 -38.13
N ASP A 314 -2.59 -0.85 -39.43
CA ASP A 314 -3.41 -0.28 -40.51
C ASP A 314 -4.60 -1.15 -40.93
N ALA A 315 -4.81 -2.31 -40.29
CA ALA A 315 -5.90 -3.22 -40.64
C ALA A 315 -7.27 -2.58 -40.41
N THR A 316 -8.18 -2.79 -41.37
CA THR A 316 -9.59 -2.37 -41.28
C THR A 316 -10.51 -3.52 -40.85
N THR A 317 -10.02 -4.75 -40.86
CA THR A 317 -10.72 -5.96 -40.39
C THR A 317 -9.78 -6.81 -39.54
N VAL A 318 -10.33 -7.61 -38.62
CA VAL A 318 -9.52 -8.49 -37.76
C VAL A 318 -9.20 -9.77 -38.51
N GLN A 319 -8.04 -9.79 -39.15
CA GLN A 319 -7.42 -10.96 -39.75
C GLN A 319 -6.04 -11.14 -39.10
N LEU A 320 -5.91 -12.14 -38.24
CA LEU A 320 -4.68 -12.38 -37.50
C LEU A 320 -3.76 -13.30 -38.31
N ASP A 321 -2.52 -12.88 -38.47
CA ASP A 321 -1.43 -13.73 -38.98
C ASP A 321 -1.03 -14.73 -37.89
N GLY A 322 -1.24 -16.02 -38.16
CA GLY A 322 -0.99 -17.13 -37.24
C GLY A 322 0.48 -17.56 -37.13
N SER A 323 1.42 -16.79 -37.68
CA SER A 323 2.85 -17.04 -37.53
C SER A 323 3.26 -17.13 -36.05
N ALA A 324 4.35 -17.84 -35.74
CA ALA A 324 4.84 -17.96 -34.36
C ALA A 324 5.54 -16.69 -33.84
N SER A 325 6.06 -15.88 -34.76
CA SER A 325 6.76 -14.63 -34.47
C SER A 325 6.51 -13.59 -35.56
N SER A 326 6.74 -12.32 -35.23
CA SER A 326 6.65 -11.22 -36.19
C SER A 326 7.56 -10.07 -35.78
N ALA A 327 7.80 -9.14 -36.71
CA ALA A 327 8.44 -7.87 -36.39
C ALA A 327 7.55 -7.06 -35.41
N ALA A 328 8.19 -6.20 -34.62
CA ALA A 328 7.49 -5.45 -33.56
C ALA A 328 6.62 -4.28 -34.07
N ASP A 329 6.60 -4.03 -35.38
CA ASP A 329 5.67 -3.09 -36.03
C ASP A 329 4.23 -3.64 -36.08
N ARG A 330 4.04 -4.94 -35.87
CA ARG A 330 2.73 -5.57 -35.68
C ARG A 330 2.21 -5.43 -34.25
N ILE A 331 0.90 -5.60 -34.10
CA ILE A 331 0.24 -5.80 -32.82
C ILE A 331 0.19 -7.29 -32.53
N VAL A 332 0.77 -7.74 -31.42
CA VAL A 332 0.63 -9.11 -30.93
C VAL A 332 -0.71 -9.26 -30.20
N VAL A 333 -1.47 -10.30 -30.53
CA VAL A 333 -2.80 -10.55 -29.98
C VAL A 333 -2.85 -11.96 -29.40
N LEU A 334 -3.15 -12.03 -28.11
CA LEU A 334 -3.56 -13.25 -27.42
C LEU A 334 -5.08 -13.21 -27.30
N GLY A 335 -5.80 -14.17 -27.87
CA GLY A 335 -7.26 -14.15 -27.92
C GLY A 335 -7.87 -15.48 -27.57
N THR A 336 -9.03 -15.49 -26.94
CA THR A 336 -9.88 -16.67 -26.83
C THR A 336 -10.75 -16.79 -28.07
N ARG A 337 -11.04 -18.02 -28.49
CA ARG A 337 -12.01 -18.28 -29.54
C ARG A 337 -13.41 -18.32 -28.94
N LYS A 338 -14.34 -17.60 -29.55
CA LYS A 338 -15.78 -17.66 -29.22
C LYS A 338 -16.55 -17.79 -30.54
N GLU A 339 -17.17 -18.95 -30.77
CA GLU A 339 -17.95 -19.23 -32.00
C GLU A 339 -17.14 -18.94 -33.29
N GLY A 340 -15.86 -19.33 -33.31
CA GLY A 340 -14.94 -19.07 -34.43
C GLY A 340 -14.39 -17.63 -34.50
N ASN A 341 -14.97 -16.69 -33.75
CA ASN A 341 -14.57 -15.29 -33.69
C ASN A 341 -13.61 -15.00 -32.53
N LEU A 342 -13.03 -13.79 -32.54
CA LEU A 342 -12.22 -13.30 -31.42
C LEU A 342 -13.14 -12.95 -30.26
N GLY A 343 -12.96 -13.63 -29.13
CA GLY A 343 -13.62 -13.32 -27.87
C GLY A 343 -12.81 -12.32 -27.04
N HIS A 344 -12.59 -12.68 -25.78
CA HIS A 344 -11.71 -11.92 -24.89
C HIS A 344 -10.27 -11.95 -25.41
N PHE A 345 -9.57 -10.83 -25.36
CA PHE A 345 -8.19 -10.74 -25.81
C PHE A 345 -7.33 -9.84 -24.92
N ALA A 346 -6.03 -10.10 -24.95
CA ALA A 346 -4.99 -9.18 -24.50
C ALA A 346 -4.03 -8.95 -25.65
N ALA A 347 -3.75 -7.68 -25.95
CA ALA A 347 -2.93 -7.27 -27.07
C ALA A 347 -1.84 -6.29 -26.63
N ALA A 348 -0.72 -6.33 -27.33
CA ALA A 348 0.38 -5.39 -27.15
C ALA A 348 0.93 -4.90 -28.50
N ALA A 349 1.43 -3.66 -28.52
CA ALA A 349 2.06 -3.06 -29.68
C ALA A 349 3.25 -2.20 -29.24
N ILE A 350 4.18 -1.94 -30.18
CA ILE A 350 5.29 -1.01 -29.97
C ILE A 350 5.00 0.32 -30.67
N HIS A 351 5.33 1.41 -29.99
CA HIS A 351 5.44 2.75 -30.55
C HIS A 351 6.86 3.30 -30.27
N GLY A 352 7.48 3.99 -31.24
CA GLY A 352 8.84 4.54 -31.09
C GLY A 352 9.91 3.69 -31.79
N GLN A 353 11.10 3.57 -31.19
CA GLN A 353 12.28 2.94 -31.81
C GLN A 353 12.18 1.40 -31.83
N ALA A 354 11.34 0.87 -32.72
CA ALA A 354 11.02 -0.56 -32.84
C ALA A 354 12.01 -1.37 -33.69
N ASN A 355 13.04 -0.75 -34.29
CA ASN A 355 13.92 -1.44 -35.23
C ASN A 355 14.63 -2.66 -34.58
N GLY A 356 14.48 -3.82 -35.21
CA GLY A 356 15.01 -5.11 -34.74
C GLY A 356 14.29 -5.72 -33.54
N LEU A 357 13.28 -5.06 -32.96
CA LEU A 357 12.42 -5.69 -31.94
C LEU A 357 11.50 -6.71 -32.62
N THR A 358 11.23 -7.81 -31.94
CA THR A 358 10.32 -8.84 -32.45
C THR A 358 9.32 -9.29 -31.39
N TRP A 359 8.14 -9.67 -31.84
CA TRP A 359 7.15 -10.38 -31.03
C TRP A 359 7.22 -11.88 -31.28
N SER A 360 6.96 -12.65 -30.25
CA SER A 360 6.66 -14.08 -30.36
C SER A 360 5.56 -14.47 -29.39
N ILE A 361 4.84 -15.55 -29.71
CA ILE A 361 3.88 -16.17 -28.79
C ILE A 361 4.45 -17.53 -28.39
N ASP A 362 4.69 -17.73 -27.10
CA ASP A 362 5.31 -18.97 -26.62
C ASP A 362 4.30 -20.07 -26.29
N ASP A 363 4.82 -21.24 -25.91
CA ASP A 363 4.06 -22.44 -25.57
C ASP A 363 3.13 -22.27 -24.34
N LYS A 364 3.41 -21.29 -23.49
CA LYS A 364 2.60 -20.92 -22.33
C LYS A 364 1.63 -19.78 -22.62
N ASN A 365 1.39 -19.50 -23.90
CA ASN A 365 0.48 -18.47 -24.37
C ASN A 365 0.85 -17.07 -23.85
N ARG A 366 2.16 -16.76 -23.80
CA ARG A 366 2.69 -15.44 -23.45
C ARG A 366 3.05 -14.67 -24.71
N ALA A 367 2.69 -13.39 -24.75
CA ALA A 367 3.21 -12.44 -25.72
C ALA A 367 4.58 -11.96 -25.23
N VAL A 368 5.63 -12.27 -25.99
CA VAL A 368 7.02 -12.02 -25.59
C VAL A 368 7.66 -11.04 -26.56
N LEU A 369 8.14 -9.91 -26.03
CA LEU A 369 9.00 -8.96 -26.72
C LEU A 369 10.45 -9.43 -26.64
N THR A 370 11.14 -9.49 -27.77
CA THR A 370 12.59 -9.65 -27.81
C THR A 370 13.25 -8.34 -28.22
N ILE A 371 14.18 -7.85 -27.41
CA ILE A 371 14.99 -6.66 -27.66
C ILE A 371 16.39 -7.15 -28.07
N PRO A 372 16.86 -6.86 -29.29
CA PRO A 372 18.12 -7.36 -29.79
C PRO A 372 19.31 -6.71 -29.06
N ALA A 373 20.48 -7.35 -29.16
CA ALA A 373 21.72 -6.72 -28.73
C ALA A 373 22.02 -5.46 -29.58
N GLY A 374 22.63 -4.46 -28.96
CA GLY A 374 22.98 -3.20 -29.60
C GLY A 374 23.68 -2.25 -28.63
N ASN A 375 24.46 -1.32 -29.17
CA ASN A 375 25.28 -0.40 -28.37
C ASN A 375 24.59 0.94 -28.07
N GLU A 376 23.44 1.20 -28.68
CA GLU A 376 22.70 2.45 -28.52
C GLU A 376 21.58 2.33 -27.50
N THR A 377 21.35 3.41 -26.77
CA THR A 377 20.16 3.57 -25.94
C THR A 377 18.94 3.71 -26.85
N ARG A 378 17.86 3.01 -26.53
CA ARG A 378 16.60 3.07 -27.29
C ARG A 378 15.41 3.44 -26.42
N GLN A 379 14.48 4.19 -27.00
CA GLN A 379 13.25 4.64 -26.39
C GLN A 379 12.04 4.13 -27.19
N PHE A 380 11.14 3.44 -26.51
CA PHE A 380 9.90 2.95 -27.10
C PHE A 380 8.82 2.78 -26.02
N GLN A 381 7.57 2.70 -26.45
CA GLN A 381 6.42 2.42 -25.61
C GLN A 381 5.90 1.02 -25.92
N VAL A 382 5.56 0.27 -24.87
CA VAL A 382 4.72 -0.94 -24.98
C VAL A 382 3.30 -0.54 -24.64
N VAL A 383 2.43 -0.52 -25.65
CA VAL A 383 1.01 -0.19 -25.52
C VAL A 383 0.23 -1.48 -25.34
N ARG A 384 -0.49 -1.62 -24.21
CA ARG A 384 -1.18 -2.84 -23.80
C ARG A 384 -2.67 -2.58 -23.60
N HIS A 385 -3.49 -3.50 -24.07
CA HIS A 385 -4.94 -3.41 -23.89
C HIS A 385 -5.57 -4.79 -23.74
N SER A 386 -6.66 -4.85 -22.97
CA SER A 386 -7.48 -6.03 -22.78
C SER A 386 -8.92 -5.67 -23.13
N GLY A 387 -9.55 -6.46 -23.98
CA GLY A 387 -10.86 -6.17 -24.55
C GLY A 387 -11.65 -7.43 -24.85
N ASN A 388 -12.89 -7.28 -25.31
CA ASN A 388 -13.82 -8.40 -25.48
C ASN A 388 -14.37 -8.58 -26.90
N SER A 389 -13.91 -7.75 -27.85
CA SER A 389 -14.47 -7.75 -29.20
C SER A 389 -13.44 -7.37 -30.27
N ALA A 390 -13.69 -7.82 -31.50
CA ALA A 390 -12.92 -7.40 -32.67
C ALA A 390 -12.91 -5.87 -32.87
N THR A 391 -14.01 -5.18 -32.52
CA THR A 391 -14.12 -3.72 -32.60
C THR A 391 -13.16 -3.00 -31.65
N GLU A 392 -13.03 -3.49 -30.42
CA GLU A 392 -12.06 -2.96 -29.46
C GLU A 392 -10.62 -3.19 -29.94
N LEU A 393 -10.33 -4.34 -30.55
CA LEU A 393 -9.01 -4.61 -31.14
C LEU A 393 -8.69 -3.66 -32.31
N LEU A 394 -9.65 -3.39 -33.19
CA LEU A 394 -9.48 -2.38 -34.26
C LEU A 394 -9.33 -0.96 -33.71
N SER A 395 -9.98 -0.66 -32.58
CA SER A 395 -9.81 0.62 -31.89
C SER A 395 -8.40 0.77 -31.32
N LEU A 396 -7.82 -0.30 -30.77
CA LEU A 396 -6.40 -0.35 -30.40
C LEU A 396 -5.51 -0.12 -31.62
N ALA A 397 -5.79 -0.79 -32.74
CA ALA A 397 -5.01 -0.61 -33.97
C ALA A 397 -5.03 0.84 -34.47
N GLY A 398 -6.21 1.47 -34.48
CA GLY A 398 -6.37 2.89 -34.79
C GLY A 398 -5.63 3.81 -33.83
N TYR A 399 -5.62 3.48 -32.53
CA TYR A 399 -4.86 4.22 -31.52
C TYR A 399 -3.34 4.12 -31.75
N VAL A 400 -2.82 2.92 -32.00
CA VAL A 400 -1.40 2.69 -32.31
C VAL A 400 -0.99 3.41 -33.59
N ARG A 401 -1.82 3.36 -34.64
CA ARG A 401 -1.61 4.12 -35.87
C ARG A 401 -1.52 5.63 -35.59
N LEU A 402 -2.42 6.17 -34.77
CA LEU A 402 -2.39 7.59 -34.39
C LEU A 402 -1.10 7.94 -33.61
N LEU A 403 -0.65 7.07 -32.70
CA LEU A 403 0.61 7.28 -32.00
C LEU A 403 1.78 7.31 -32.98
N ASN A 404 1.86 6.34 -33.89
CA ASN A 404 2.92 6.26 -34.90
C ASN A 404 2.93 7.49 -35.82
N LEU A 405 1.76 8.01 -36.19
CA LEU A 405 1.64 9.26 -36.97
C LEU A 405 2.11 10.49 -36.18
N LYS A 406 1.80 10.57 -34.88
CA LYS A 406 2.26 11.68 -34.03
C LYS A 406 3.76 11.63 -33.78
N ASN A 407 4.32 10.42 -33.67
CA ASN A 407 5.74 10.16 -33.42
C ASN A 407 6.32 10.95 -32.23
N THR A 408 5.53 11.06 -31.15
CA THR A 408 5.90 11.78 -29.93
C THR A 408 6.17 10.80 -28.79
N MET A 409 7.36 10.88 -28.20
CA MET A 409 7.78 10.06 -27.07
C MET A 409 8.06 10.93 -25.83
N PRO A 410 7.72 10.47 -24.61
CA PRO A 410 8.13 11.17 -23.40
C PRO A 410 9.64 11.06 -23.19
N ASP A 411 10.26 12.16 -22.76
CA ASP A 411 11.67 12.21 -22.42
C ASP A 411 11.86 11.84 -20.93
N LEU A 412 12.05 10.53 -20.68
CA LEU A 412 12.18 10.01 -19.31
C LEU A 412 13.41 10.55 -18.58
N ALA A 413 14.48 10.88 -19.31
CA ALA A 413 15.70 11.43 -18.71
C ALA A 413 15.44 12.81 -18.09
N LYS A 414 14.61 13.65 -18.72
CA LYS A 414 14.19 14.94 -18.15
C LYS A 414 13.33 14.79 -16.90
N GLN A 415 12.59 13.68 -16.79
CA GLN A 415 11.73 13.37 -15.64
C GLN A 415 12.50 12.80 -14.44
N LEU A 416 13.82 12.65 -14.52
CA LEU A 416 14.67 12.29 -13.37
C LEU A 416 14.96 13.50 -12.46
N THR A 417 14.55 14.70 -12.88
CA THR A 417 14.61 15.93 -12.08
C THR A 417 13.26 16.22 -11.45
N GLY A 418 13.27 16.88 -10.29
CA GLY A 418 12.05 17.26 -9.59
C GLY A 418 11.26 18.30 -10.37
N SER A 419 9.98 18.43 -10.04
CA SER A 419 9.11 19.47 -10.58
C SER A 419 8.73 20.45 -9.47
N LYS A 420 7.48 20.90 -9.42
CA LYS A 420 6.99 21.75 -8.33
C LYS A 420 6.90 20.92 -7.04
N PRO A 421 7.18 21.52 -5.86
CA PRO A 421 6.96 20.85 -4.59
C PRO A 421 5.53 20.32 -4.47
N ARG A 422 5.37 19.01 -4.23
CA ARG A 422 4.05 18.37 -4.12
C ARG A 422 3.24 18.90 -2.94
N TRP A 423 3.90 19.13 -1.81
CA TRP A 423 3.28 19.66 -0.59
C TRP A 423 3.95 21.00 -0.23
N PRO A 424 3.51 22.12 -0.82
CA PRO A 424 4.12 23.42 -0.56
C PRO A 424 3.75 23.99 0.82
N SER A 425 2.72 23.44 1.47
CA SER A 425 2.23 23.91 2.77
C SER A 425 3.18 23.54 3.92
N VAL A 426 3.33 24.49 4.84
CA VAL A 426 4.14 24.35 6.06
C VAL A 426 3.23 24.50 7.27
N ALA A 427 3.11 23.44 8.07
CA ALA A 427 2.37 23.51 9.33
C ALA A 427 3.23 24.18 10.41
N THR A 428 2.62 24.99 11.27
CA THR A 428 3.34 25.69 12.36
C THR A 428 2.80 25.23 13.71
N THR A 429 3.69 24.95 14.64
CA THR A 429 3.36 24.63 16.03
C THR A 429 4.28 25.36 17.01
N LYS A 430 4.01 25.28 18.31
CA LYS A 430 4.81 25.91 19.36
C LYS A 430 5.18 24.84 20.40
N GLY A 431 6.48 24.66 20.64
CA GLY A 431 6.93 23.75 21.68
C GLY A 431 6.68 24.29 23.10
N ALA A 432 6.89 23.43 24.08
CA ALA A 432 6.83 23.78 25.50
C ALA A 432 8.16 23.43 26.16
N LEU A 433 8.79 24.42 26.81
CA LEU A 433 10.00 24.20 27.59
C LEU A 433 9.65 23.49 28.90
N GLY A 434 10.53 22.57 29.31
CA GLY A 434 10.44 21.91 30.60
C GLY A 434 10.80 22.86 31.75
N GLN A 435 10.48 22.45 32.97
CA GLN A 435 10.87 23.21 34.17
C GLN A 435 12.36 22.99 34.47
N ALA A 436 13.11 24.07 34.64
CA ALA A 436 14.57 24.08 34.76
C ALA A 436 15.09 23.65 36.15
N ASP A 437 14.20 23.46 37.12
CA ASP A 437 14.49 23.09 38.51
C ASP A 437 14.33 21.57 38.78
N ALA A 438 14.02 20.78 37.75
CA ALA A 438 13.95 19.34 37.84
C ALA A 438 15.33 18.68 37.65
N ALA A 439 15.55 17.52 38.28
CA ALA A 439 16.75 16.70 38.05
C ALA A 439 16.85 16.19 36.58
N TYR A 440 15.75 16.25 35.83
CA TYR A 440 15.65 15.94 34.41
C TYR A 440 14.59 16.84 33.76
N THR A 441 15.01 17.72 32.85
CA THR A 441 14.12 18.64 32.13
C THR A 441 13.71 18.03 30.79
N LEU A 442 12.42 18.06 30.48
CA LEU A 442 11.87 17.59 29.21
C LEU A 442 11.21 18.75 28.45
N ASP A 443 11.76 19.07 27.29
CA ASP A 443 11.11 19.95 26.32
C ASP A 443 10.19 19.14 25.40
N THR A 444 9.06 19.73 25.02
CA THR A 444 8.06 19.11 24.16
C THR A 444 7.98 19.82 22.82
N LEU A 445 8.29 19.10 21.74
CA LEU A 445 7.96 19.53 20.38
C LEU A 445 6.53 19.09 20.06
N THR A 446 5.60 20.04 19.99
CA THR A 446 4.18 19.71 19.72
C THR A 446 3.97 19.32 18.26
N LEU A 447 3.19 18.26 18.03
CA LEU A 447 2.81 17.80 16.70
C LEU A 447 1.69 18.67 16.10
N PRO A 448 1.63 18.84 14.77
CA PRO A 448 0.52 19.55 14.13
C PRO A 448 -0.81 18.82 14.35
N SER A 449 -1.87 19.56 14.69
CA SER A 449 -3.23 19.03 14.85
C SER A 449 -3.97 18.88 13.52
N ASP A 450 -3.67 19.72 12.54
CA ASP A 450 -4.16 19.63 11.16
C ASP A 450 -2.97 19.53 10.20
N THR A 451 -3.06 18.62 9.23
CA THR A 451 -1.93 18.24 8.40
C THR A 451 -2.35 18.12 6.93
N PRO A 452 -1.57 18.71 6.00
CA PRO A 452 -1.79 18.54 4.57
C PRO A 452 -1.84 17.06 4.19
N GLY A 453 -2.91 16.64 3.50
CA GLY A 453 -3.04 15.27 2.99
C GLY A 453 -3.58 14.23 3.99
N ASN A 454 -4.28 14.66 5.06
CA ASN A 454 -4.91 13.80 6.06
C ASN A 454 -3.92 12.81 6.72
N VAL A 455 -2.76 13.30 7.14
CA VAL A 455 -1.71 12.45 7.71
C VAL A 455 -1.99 12.16 9.18
N TRP A 456 -1.99 10.88 9.54
CA TRP A 456 -2.01 10.48 10.94
C TRP A 456 -0.59 10.50 11.53
N PHE A 457 -0.31 11.50 12.36
CA PHE A 457 0.97 11.66 13.04
C PHE A 457 1.18 10.63 14.15
N ARG A 458 1.66 9.45 13.76
CA ARG A 458 2.25 8.45 14.67
C ARG A 458 3.73 8.37 14.36
N THR A 459 4.53 9.15 15.07
CA THR A 459 5.97 9.27 14.83
C THR A 459 6.69 7.97 15.22
N THR A 460 7.68 7.56 14.42
CA THR A 460 8.38 6.28 14.60
C THR A 460 9.89 6.40 14.73
N ALA A 461 10.50 7.38 14.07
CA ALA A 461 11.93 7.65 14.14
C ALA A 461 12.22 9.13 13.90
N LEU A 462 13.33 9.61 14.45
CA LEU A 462 13.82 10.98 14.25
C LEU A 462 15.34 10.99 14.05
N ALA A 463 15.84 12.01 13.36
CA ALA A 463 17.27 12.29 13.20
C ALA A 463 17.47 13.81 13.00
N PHE A 464 18.71 14.29 13.01
CA PHE A 464 19.02 15.70 12.83
C PHE A 464 19.99 15.93 11.67
N PHE A 465 19.74 17.01 10.93
CA PHE A 465 20.74 17.60 10.06
C PHE A 465 21.83 18.31 10.89
N PRO A 466 23.05 18.49 10.36
CA PRO A 466 24.10 19.28 11.01
C PRO A 466 23.70 20.73 11.31
N ASP A 467 22.72 21.28 10.57
CA ASP A 467 22.20 22.64 10.76
C ASP A 467 21.11 22.75 11.84
N GLY A 468 20.83 21.66 12.57
CA GLY A 468 19.86 21.62 13.66
C GLY A 468 18.42 21.35 13.24
N ARG A 469 18.10 21.29 11.93
CA ARG A 469 16.78 20.82 11.48
C ARG A 469 16.59 19.35 11.84
N MET A 470 15.39 19.00 12.31
CA MET A 470 15.03 17.62 12.60
C MET A 470 14.33 16.97 11.40
N VAL A 471 14.52 15.68 11.22
CA VAL A 471 13.76 14.85 10.29
C VAL A 471 12.98 13.84 11.12
N VAL A 472 11.71 13.61 10.78
CA VAL A 472 10.81 12.71 11.51
C VAL A 472 10.05 11.81 10.55
N CYS A 473 10.01 10.51 10.84
CA CYS A 473 9.19 9.53 10.14
C CYS A 473 7.87 9.28 10.87
N THR A 474 6.83 8.90 10.12
CA THR A 474 5.57 8.38 10.67
C THR A 474 5.37 6.91 10.29
N HIS A 475 4.66 6.16 11.14
CA HIS A 475 4.23 4.78 10.86
C HIS A 475 3.44 4.70 9.53
N GLY A 476 2.73 5.79 9.20
CA GLY A 476 1.93 5.93 8.00
C GLY A 476 2.73 6.07 6.70
N GLY A 477 4.07 6.14 6.74
CA GLY A 477 4.92 6.18 5.55
C GLY A 477 5.42 7.57 5.16
N ASP A 478 5.37 8.54 6.07
CA ASP A 478 5.70 9.95 5.79
C ASP A 478 7.03 10.34 6.40
N VAL A 479 7.73 11.27 5.74
CA VAL A 479 8.93 11.92 6.26
C VAL A 479 8.71 13.42 6.27
N TRP A 480 8.99 14.04 7.41
CA TRP A 480 8.83 15.47 7.66
C TRP A 480 10.17 16.09 8.03
N ILE A 481 10.40 17.32 7.57
CA ILE A 481 11.50 18.16 8.03
C ILE A 481 10.93 19.22 8.96
N VAL A 482 11.53 19.38 10.12
CA VAL A 482 11.14 20.34 11.15
C VAL A 482 12.26 21.36 11.34
N SER A 483 11.93 22.63 11.17
CA SER A 483 12.83 23.77 11.44
C SER A 483 12.30 24.65 12.59
N GLY A 484 13.12 25.58 13.06
CA GLY A 484 12.78 26.46 14.19
C GLY A 484 12.91 25.77 15.56
N ILE A 485 13.72 24.71 15.64
CA ILE A 485 14.08 24.06 16.90
C ILE A 485 15.24 24.86 17.50
N ASP A 486 14.88 25.86 18.31
CA ASP A 486 15.80 26.76 19.01
C ASP A 486 15.53 26.74 20.53
N ALA A 487 16.30 27.51 21.30
CA ALA A 487 16.16 27.55 22.76
C ALA A 487 14.78 28.05 23.25
N GLY A 488 14.00 28.73 22.41
CA GLY A 488 12.68 29.25 22.77
C GLY A 488 11.51 28.36 22.34
N LEU A 489 11.73 27.47 21.37
CA LEU A 489 10.71 26.60 20.75
C LEU A 489 9.43 27.35 20.32
N ALA A 490 9.56 28.64 20.01
CA ALA A 490 8.42 29.54 19.83
C ALA A 490 7.66 29.28 18.52
N LYS A 491 8.37 28.76 17.50
CA LYS A 491 7.82 28.56 16.15
C LYS A 491 8.49 27.37 15.46
N LEU A 492 7.90 26.19 15.64
CA LEU A 492 8.27 24.99 14.91
C LEU A 492 7.57 24.99 13.55
N GLN A 493 8.32 24.68 12.49
CA GLN A 493 7.80 24.63 11.13
C GLN A 493 7.97 23.22 10.55
N TRP A 494 6.86 22.59 10.18
CA TRP A 494 6.79 21.23 9.70
C TRP A 494 6.52 21.23 8.20
N ARG A 495 7.48 20.74 7.41
CA ARG A 495 7.35 20.56 5.96
C ARG A 495 7.35 19.08 5.63
N ARG A 496 6.32 18.61 4.92
CA ARG A 496 6.27 17.23 4.42
C ARG A 496 7.30 17.07 3.30
N PHE A 497 8.23 16.14 3.47
CA PHE A 497 9.35 15.94 2.55
C PHE A 497 9.11 14.76 1.61
N ALA A 498 8.62 13.63 2.15
CA ALA A 498 8.28 12.44 1.37
C ALA A 498 7.06 11.73 1.95
N ALA A 499 6.41 10.91 1.14
CA ALA A 499 5.35 10.00 1.54
C ALA A 499 5.42 8.69 0.76
N GLY A 500 4.56 7.74 1.09
CA GLY A 500 4.44 6.48 0.37
C GLY A 500 5.49 5.43 0.76
N LEU A 501 6.20 5.61 1.87
CA LEU A 501 7.14 4.61 2.39
C LEU A 501 6.42 3.50 3.18
N TYR A 502 6.99 2.31 3.21
CA TYR A 502 6.39 1.16 3.88
C TYR A 502 6.86 1.04 5.34
N GLU A 503 6.04 1.52 6.28
CA GLU A 503 6.29 1.45 7.73
C GLU A 503 7.75 1.82 8.09
N PRO A 504 8.15 3.10 7.95
CA PRO A 504 9.51 3.52 8.25
C PRO A 504 9.73 3.60 9.77
N PHE A 505 10.67 2.82 10.31
CA PHE A 505 10.99 2.76 11.75
C PHE A 505 12.46 3.04 12.08
N GLY A 506 13.30 3.27 11.07
CA GLY A 506 14.67 3.76 11.26
C GLY A 506 14.91 5.00 10.43
N LEU A 507 15.70 5.94 10.96
CA LEU A 507 16.02 7.19 10.30
C LEU A 507 17.42 7.64 10.68
N GLN A 508 18.22 8.06 9.71
CA GLN A 508 19.53 8.66 9.93
C GLN A 508 19.80 9.72 8.86
N VAL A 509 20.51 10.79 9.24
CA VAL A 509 21.09 11.75 8.29
C VAL A 509 22.60 11.51 8.21
N ILE A 510 23.09 11.25 7.00
CA ILE A 510 24.52 11.04 6.72
C ILE A 510 24.88 11.89 5.50
N ASP A 511 25.89 12.75 5.61
CA ASP A 511 26.33 13.65 4.54
C ASP A 511 25.17 14.47 3.92
N ASN A 512 24.31 15.04 4.79
CA ASN A 512 23.09 15.78 4.43
C ASN A 512 22.06 14.97 3.60
N LYS A 513 22.16 13.63 3.59
CA LYS A 513 21.20 12.74 2.93
C LYS A 513 20.39 11.99 3.98
N ILE A 514 19.10 11.86 3.73
CA ILE A 514 18.16 11.15 4.61
C ILE A 514 18.14 9.67 4.21
N TYR A 515 18.43 8.80 5.16
CA TYR A 515 18.33 7.35 5.04
C TYR A 515 17.23 6.83 5.96
N VAL A 516 16.34 6.01 5.40
CA VAL A 516 15.16 5.49 6.09
C VAL A 516 15.14 3.98 6.01
N THR A 517 15.03 3.31 7.17
CA THR A 517 14.77 1.87 7.22
C THR A 517 13.27 1.66 7.19
N CYS A 518 12.80 1.11 6.07
CA CYS A 518 11.43 0.65 5.87
C CYS A 518 11.36 -0.85 6.17
N LYS A 519 10.14 -1.37 6.32
CA LYS A 519 9.90 -2.79 6.59
C LYS A 519 10.46 -3.74 5.53
N ASP A 520 10.59 -3.26 4.30
CA ASP A 520 11.04 -4.05 3.16
C ASP A 520 12.44 -3.67 2.63
N ARG A 521 12.96 -2.48 2.97
CA ARG A 521 14.24 -1.98 2.39
C ARG A 521 14.85 -0.81 3.15
N LEU A 522 16.13 -0.55 2.90
CA LEU A 522 16.78 0.72 3.22
C LEU A 522 16.59 1.68 2.05
N THR A 523 16.01 2.86 2.31
CA THR A 523 15.71 3.88 1.29
C THR A 523 16.54 5.12 1.54
N ARG A 524 17.22 5.63 0.51
CA ARG A 524 17.86 6.95 0.52
C ARG A 524 16.95 7.94 -0.19
N LEU A 525 16.61 9.05 0.46
CA LEU A 525 15.76 10.08 -0.13
C LEU A 525 16.63 11.17 -0.78
N HIS A 526 16.16 11.65 -1.92
CA HIS A 526 16.80 12.70 -2.71
C HIS A 526 15.81 13.85 -2.91
N ASP A 527 16.23 15.07 -2.61
CA ASP A 527 15.49 16.27 -3.00
C ASP A 527 15.97 16.73 -4.38
N MET A 528 15.09 16.68 -5.36
CA MET A 528 15.38 17.05 -6.75
C MET A 528 14.64 18.33 -7.18
N ASN A 529 13.94 19.02 -6.26
CA ASN A 529 13.13 20.21 -6.55
C ASN A 529 13.90 21.54 -6.36
N ASN A 530 15.24 21.49 -6.27
CA ASN A 530 16.10 22.65 -6.01
C ASN A 530 16.78 23.17 -7.28
#